data_AF-A0AAN7V5Z8-F1
#
_entry.id   AF-A0AAN7V5Z8-F1
#
_cell.length_a   1.000
_cell.length_b   1.000
_cell.length_c   1.000
_cell.angle_alpha   90.00
_cell.angle_beta   90.00
_cell.angle_gamma   90.00
#
_symmetry.space_group_name_H-M   'P 1'
#
loop_
_entity.id
_entity.type
_entity.pdbx_description
1 polymer ?
#
loop_
_entity_poly.entity_id
_entity_poly.type
_entity_poly.pdbx_seq_one_letter_code
_entity_poly.pdbx_strand_id
1 'polypeptide(L)'
;MLKEKIFSCPDPPKSLPALRRKIVSFFRTLKQPIFQNMFQNLRNGVKVGTILVNEGGDVYEVSEARVHPEYTNYAQNDIAIVKLKSPISFNEKVQPIALETEYVDADVKCVLTGWGSLQFPGTESNELQQLNLKTVTNTECSTILTDNIDETKICTFTKAGEGSCVGDSGGPLVADKQIGIVSYGIPCGIGYPDVFTRVSAYKDWIEQNRH
;
A
#
# COMPACT_ATOMS: atom_id res chain seq x y z
N MET A 1 -5.08 22.69 19.64
CA MET A 1 -3.77 22.00 19.69
C MET A 1 -4.02 20.50 19.66
N LEU A 2 -4.05 19.88 18.48
CA LEU A 2 -4.15 18.43 18.34
C LEU A 2 -2.86 17.95 17.66
N LYS A 3 -2.10 17.14 18.40
CA LYS A 3 -0.80 16.59 18.00
C LYS A 3 -1.04 15.15 17.54
N GLU A 4 -1.04 14.91 16.24
CA GLU A 4 -0.86 13.56 15.71
C GLU A 4 0.58 13.47 15.19
N LYS A 5 1.41 12.74 15.96
CA LYS A 5 2.84 12.55 15.71
C LYS A 5 3.02 11.15 15.14
N ILE A 6 3.65 11.06 13.97
CA ILE A 6 4.19 9.82 13.42
C ILE A 6 5.38 9.41 14.29
N PHE A 7 5.33 8.23 14.91
CA PHE A 7 6.44 7.70 15.71
C PHE A 7 6.72 6.24 15.39
N SER A 8 8.00 5.94 15.19
CA SER A 8 8.60 4.60 15.19
C SER A 8 9.21 4.31 16.57
N CYS A 9 9.40 3.03 16.89
CA CYS A 9 10.32 2.60 17.95
C CYS A 9 10.80 1.15 17.70
N PRO A 10 11.90 0.72 18.35
CA PRO A 10 13.11 0.17 17.74
C PRO A 10 13.19 -1.38 17.69
N ASP A 11 14.06 -1.92 16.83
CA ASP A 11 14.38 -3.36 16.63
C ASP A 11 15.56 -3.88 17.49
N PRO A 12 15.93 -5.20 17.53
CA PRO A 12 15.17 -6.48 17.60
C PRO A 12 15.83 -7.50 18.63
N PRO A 13 15.41 -8.80 18.82
CA PRO A 13 15.74 -9.92 17.89
C PRO A 13 14.74 -11.11 17.78
N LYS A 14 14.78 -11.76 16.60
CA LYS A 14 14.50 -13.19 16.28
C LYS A 14 13.14 -13.82 16.65
N SER A 15 12.22 -13.81 15.69
CA SER A 15 11.50 -14.98 15.11
C SER A 15 10.22 -14.48 14.43
N LEU A 16 9.96 -14.93 13.19
CA LEU A 16 8.75 -14.61 12.43
C LEU A 16 7.52 -15.16 13.17
N PRO A 17 6.68 -14.28 13.77
CA PRO A 17 5.29 -14.15 13.33
C PRO A 17 4.73 -12.70 13.46
N ALA A 18 5.58 -11.68 13.61
CA ALA A 18 5.17 -10.31 13.93
C ALA A 18 4.63 -9.45 12.77
N LEU A 19 4.71 -9.92 11.52
CA LEU A 19 4.26 -9.16 10.34
C LEU A 19 2.75 -9.23 10.08
N ARG A 20 2.01 -10.17 10.70
CA ARG A 20 0.57 -10.32 10.49
C ARG A 20 -0.32 -9.25 11.15
N ARG A 21 0.25 -8.21 11.76
CA ARG A 21 -0.49 -7.29 12.66
C ARG A 21 -0.20 -5.80 12.49
N LYS A 22 0.46 -5.40 11.40
CA LYS A 22 1.08 -4.06 11.37
C LYS A 22 1.03 -3.40 10.01
N ILE A 23 -0.13 -2.94 9.55
CA ILE A 23 -0.18 -1.74 8.71
C ILE A 23 -1.50 -0.99 8.98
N VAL A 24 -1.41 0.28 9.38
CA VAL A 24 -2.38 1.29 9.00
C VAL A 24 -1.65 2.29 8.11
N SER A 25 -1.89 2.16 6.82
CA SER A 25 -1.56 3.16 5.82
C SER A 25 -2.49 2.91 4.66
N PHE A 26 -3.51 3.75 4.54
CA PHE A 26 -4.54 3.62 3.52
C PHE A 26 -4.22 4.60 2.41
N PHE A 27 -3.58 4.11 1.36
CA PHE A 27 -3.38 4.86 0.12
C PHE A 27 -4.09 4.09 -0.99
N ARG A 28 -5.39 4.30 -1.21
CA ARG A 28 -6.09 3.60 -2.30
C ARG A 28 -5.64 4.15 -3.66
N THR A 29 -5.22 3.27 -4.56
CA THR A 29 -4.88 3.64 -5.93
C THR A 29 -6.12 3.84 -6.79
N LEU A 30 -6.00 4.80 -7.71
CA LEU A 30 -7.14 5.30 -8.48
C LEU A 30 -7.11 4.66 -9.86
N LYS A 31 -8.28 4.19 -10.30
CA LYS A 31 -8.58 4.06 -11.74
C LYS A 31 -9.79 4.93 -11.97
N GLN A 32 -9.62 6.01 -12.73
CA GLN A 32 -10.71 6.95 -13.00
C GLN A 32 -11.56 6.43 -14.15
N PRO A 33 -12.88 6.32 -13.92
CA PRO A 33 -13.69 7.49 -13.59
C PRO A 33 -14.33 7.37 -12.20
N ILE A 34 -13.52 7.46 -11.14
CA ILE A 34 -13.91 7.16 -9.76
C ILE A 34 -13.46 8.30 -8.82
N PHE A 35 -13.23 9.54 -9.29
CA PHE A 35 -13.03 10.63 -8.32
C PHE A 35 -14.32 10.86 -7.50
N GLN A 36 -15.48 10.90 -8.17
CA GLN A 36 -16.78 10.95 -7.50
C GLN A 36 -17.12 9.65 -6.76
N ASN A 37 -16.69 8.50 -7.28
CA ASN A 37 -16.96 7.19 -6.66
C ASN A 37 -15.95 6.80 -5.56
N MET A 38 -14.85 7.51 -5.36
CA MET A 38 -13.91 7.24 -4.27
C MET A 38 -14.58 7.58 -2.94
N PHE A 39 -15.20 8.76 -2.84
CA PHE A 39 -16.05 9.11 -1.70
C PHE A 39 -17.23 8.16 -1.53
N GLN A 40 -17.77 7.60 -2.61
CA GLN A 40 -18.87 6.62 -2.56
C GLN A 40 -18.41 5.25 -2.05
N ASN A 41 -17.22 4.79 -2.43
CA ASN A 41 -16.66 3.52 -2.01
C ASN A 41 -15.99 3.59 -0.62
N LEU A 42 -15.55 4.77 -0.17
CA LEU A 42 -15.11 5.04 1.20
C LEU A 42 -16.29 5.28 2.16
N ARG A 43 -17.55 5.19 1.70
CA ARG A 43 -18.74 5.34 2.57
C ARG A 43 -18.78 4.34 3.72
N ASN A 44 -18.10 3.19 3.58
CA ASN A 44 -18.01 2.18 4.61
C ASN A 44 -16.86 2.41 5.61
N GLY A 45 -16.10 3.51 5.45
CA GLY A 45 -14.98 3.86 6.31
C GLY A 45 -13.71 3.04 6.06
N VAL A 46 -12.75 3.22 6.96
CA VAL A 46 -11.46 2.53 7.00
C VAL A 46 -11.49 1.53 8.15
N LYS A 47 -11.34 0.24 7.83
CA LYS A 47 -11.36 -0.85 8.83
C LYS A 47 -9.94 -1.18 9.28
N VAL A 48 -9.72 -1.26 10.60
CA VAL A 48 -8.41 -1.58 11.19
C VAL A 48 -8.52 -2.67 12.26
N GLY A 49 -7.39 -3.29 12.61
CA GLY A 49 -7.30 -4.19 13.78
C GLY A 49 -7.88 -5.59 13.58
N THR A 50 -8.00 -6.05 12.33
CA THR A 50 -8.48 -7.39 11.98
C THR A 50 -7.63 -8.02 10.89
N ILE A 51 -7.65 -9.36 10.81
CA ILE A 51 -7.14 -10.14 9.69
C ILE A 51 -8.27 -10.69 8.81
N LEU A 52 -9.53 -10.44 9.17
CA LEU A 52 -10.72 -10.91 8.47
C LEU A 52 -11.52 -9.72 7.90
N VAL A 53 -11.87 -9.76 6.62
CA VAL A 53 -12.67 -8.69 5.98
C VAL A 53 -14.06 -8.61 6.62
N ASN A 54 -14.71 -9.75 6.85
CA ASN A 54 -16.09 -9.81 7.33
C ASN A 54 -16.25 -9.85 8.87
N GLU A 55 -15.17 -9.90 9.65
CA GLU A 55 -15.23 -10.09 11.10
C GLU A 55 -14.24 -9.19 11.85
N GLY A 56 -14.62 -8.77 13.06
CA GLY A 56 -13.79 -7.99 13.98
C GLY A 56 -13.37 -6.62 13.44
N GLY A 57 -12.41 -5.99 14.12
CA GLY A 57 -11.85 -4.69 13.76
C GLY A 57 -12.75 -3.49 14.06
N ASP A 58 -12.17 -2.31 13.97
CA ASP A 58 -12.84 -1.02 14.18
C ASP A 58 -12.95 -0.29 12.84
N VAL A 59 -14.09 0.36 12.59
CA VAL A 59 -14.34 1.12 11.37
C VAL A 59 -14.33 2.61 11.68
N TYR A 60 -13.50 3.36 10.94
CA TYR A 60 -13.37 4.80 11.06
C TYR A 60 -13.93 5.48 9.82
N GLU A 61 -14.88 6.39 10.00
CA GLU A 61 -15.45 7.13 8.87
C GLU A 61 -14.42 8.07 8.24
N VAL A 62 -14.41 8.14 6.91
CA VAL A 62 -13.59 9.08 6.16
C VAL A 62 -14.28 10.45 6.15
N SER A 63 -13.51 11.50 6.48
CA SER A 63 -13.96 12.89 6.35
C SER A 63 -13.56 13.49 5.01
N GLU A 64 -12.37 13.14 4.52
CA GLU A 64 -11.77 13.76 3.33
C GLU A 64 -10.80 12.78 2.67
N ALA A 65 -10.67 12.85 1.35
CA ALA A 65 -9.61 12.19 0.61
C ALA A 65 -8.91 13.22 -0.29
N ARG A 66 -7.58 13.32 -0.18
CA ARG A 66 -6.73 14.25 -0.92
C ARG A 66 -5.89 13.47 -1.90
N VAL A 67 -6.24 13.56 -3.17
CA VAL A 67 -5.48 12.93 -4.27
C VAL A 67 -4.33 13.84 -4.66
N HIS A 68 -3.21 13.26 -5.07
CA HIS A 68 -2.13 14.05 -5.65
C HIS A 68 -2.66 14.89 -6.83
N PRO A 69 -2.40 16.21 -6.87
CA PRO A 69 -3.01 17.10 -7.87
C PRO A 69 -2.60 16.77 -9.30
N GLU A 70 -1.42 16.15 -9.46
CA GLU A 70 -0.87 15.72 -10.76
C GLU A 70 -1.12 14.23 -11.06
N TYR A 71 -2.07 13.58 -10.37
CA TYR A 71 -2.47 12.22 -10.67
C TYR A 71 -3.00 12.08 -12.11
N THR A 72 -2.60 11.03 -12.83
CA THR A 72 -3.10 10.73 -14.18
C THR A 72 -3.65 9.31 -14.29
N ASN A 73 -4.46 9.05 -15.33
CA ASN A 73 -5.01 7.72 -15.61
C ASN A 73 -3.96 6.67 -16.06
N TYR A 74 -2.69 7.08 -16.21
CA TYR A 74 -1.56 6.20 -16.49
C TYR A 74 -0.79 5.81 -15.21
N ALA A 75 -1.44 5.87 -14.05
CA ALA A 75 -0.86 5.58 -12.74
C ALA A 75 0.38 6.45 -12.41
N GLN A 76 0.48 7.64 -13.00
CA GLN A 76 1.42 8.66 -12.55
C GLN A 76 0.86 9.35 -11.32
N ASN A 77 1.71 9.57 -10.30
CA ASN A 77 1.31 10.21 -9.04
C ASN A 77 0.10 9.53 -8.38
N ASP A 78 0.08 8.20 -8.42
CA ASP A 78 -0.98 7.35 -7.88
C ASP A 78 -0.87 7.22 -6.36
N ILE A 79 -1.19 8.32 -5.68
CA ILE A 79 -1.18 8.45 -4.22
C ILE A 79 -2.30 9.38 -3.75
N ALA A 80 -2.93 9.02 -2.62
CA ALA A 80 -3.95 9.83 -1.98
C ALA A 80 -3.91 9.70 -0.45
N ILE A 81 -4.03 10.80 0.29
CA ILE A 81 -4.16 10.80 1.74
C ILE A 81 -5.64 10.76 2.12
N VAL A 82 -6.00 9.84 3.02
CA VAL A 82 -7.34 9.73 3.58
C VAL A 82 -7.34 10.31 4.99
N LYS A 83 -8.19 11.32 5.24
CA LYS A 83 -8.42 11.89 6.57
C LYS A 83 -9.68 11.29 7.18
N LEU A 84 -9.57 10.86 8.43
CA LEU A 84 -10.66 10.27 9.18
C LEU A 84 -11.43 11.33 9.98
N LYS A 85 -12.73 11.09 10.21
CA LYS A 85 -13.57 11.95 11.06
C LYS A 85 -13.15 11.90 12.53
N SER A 86 -12.65 10.76 12.98
CA SER A 86 -12.18 10.52 14.34
C SER A 86 -10.76 9.94 14.33
N PRO A 87 -9.92 10.28 15.33
CA PRO A 87 -8.59 9.73 15.45
C PRO A 87 -8.64 8.22 15.73
N ILE A 88 -7.67 7.48 15.18
CA ILE A 88 -7.54 6.04 15.43
C ILE A 88 -7.10 5.79 16.88
N SER A 89 -7.79 4.86 17.54
CA SER A 89 -7.37 4.33 18.84
C SER A 89 -6.32 3.23 18.66
N PHE A 90 -5.06 3.55 18.94
CA PHE A 90 -3.97 2.58 18.83
C PHE A 90 -3.98 1.55 19.98
N ASN A 91 -3.66 0.31 19.65
CA ASN A 91 -3.63 -0.83 20.58
C ASN A 91 -2.71 -1.95 20.03
N GLU A 92 -2.68 -3.11 20.68
CA GLU A 92 -1.82 -4.24 20.26
C GLU A 92 -2.05 -4.75 18.82
N LYS A 93 -3.23 -4.49 18.23
CA LYS A 93 -3.61 -4.88 16.87
C LYS A 93 -3.56 -3.71 15.88
N VAL A 94 -3.48 -2.48 16.36
CA VAL A 94 -3.55 -1.25 15.54
C VAL A 94 -2.37 -0.37 15.90
N GLN A 95 -1.38 -0.31 15.02
CA GLN A 95 -0.18 0.51 15.16
C GLN A 95 0.12 1.22 13.82
N PRO A 96 0.70 2.43 13.86
CA PRO A 96 1.15 3.09 12.64
C PRO A 96 2.36 2.36 12.05
N ILE A 97 2.57 2.53 10.74
CA ILE A 97 3.81 2.12 10.06
C ILE A 97 4.64 3.36 9.75
N ALA A 98 5.95 3.29 9.94
CA ALA A 98 6.84 4.36 9.51
C ALA A 98 6.93 4.39 7.98
N LEU A 99 7.07 5.57 7.39
CA LEU A 99 7.27 5.73 5.95
C LEU A 99 8.77 5.74 5.63
N GLU A 100 9.17 5.13 4.52
CA GLU A 100 10.52 5.27 4.02
C GLU A 100 10.68 6.61 3.30
N THR A 101 11.71 7.37 3.70
CA THR A 101 12.03 8.69 3.16
C THR A 101 13.21 8.68 2.23
N GLU A 102 13.98 7.59 2.24
CA GLU A 102 15.14 7.39 1.38
C GLU A 102 14.83 6.51 0.17
N TYR A 103 15.70 6.59 -0.84
CA TYR A 103 15.58 5.74 -2.01
C TYR A 103 15.88 4.28 -1.63
N VAL A 104 14.98 3.37 -2.05
CA VAL A 104 15.12 1.92 -1.87
C VAL A 104 15.50 1.32 -3.22
N ASP A 105 16.68 0.73 -3.26
CA ASP A 105 17.24 0.11 -4.47
C ASP A 105 16.67 -1.30 -4.70
N ALA A 106 17.19 -1.98 -5.71
CA ALA A 106 16.95 -3.38 -5.98
C ALA A 106 17.45 -4.28 -4.84
N ASP A 107 17.03 -5.53 -4.91
CA ASP A 107 17.41 -6.60 -4.02
C ASP A 107 16.98 -6.48 -2.55
N VAL A 108 16.10 -5.54 -2.24
CA VAL A 108 15.55 -5.35 -0.89
C VAL A 108 14.38 -6.31 -0.67
N LYS A 109 14.50 -7.13 0.37
CA LYS A 109 13.41 -8.02 0.81
C LYS A 109 12.27 -7.18 1.37
N CYS A 110 11.07 -7.44 0.89
CA CYS A 110 9.88 -6.71 1.28
C CYS A 110 8.69 -7.66 1.41
N VAL A 111 7.61 -7.15 1.99
CA VAL A 111 6.38 -7.89 2.21
C VAL A 111 5.20 -7.09 1.70
N LEU A 112 4.37 -7.76 0.91
CA LEU A 112 3.06 -7.30 0.52
C LEU A 112 2.02 -8.03 1.35
N THR A 113 1.04 -7.30 1.87
CA THR A 113 -0.11 -7.86 2.58
C THR A 113 -1.40 -7.31 2.01
N GLY A 114 -2.42 -8.14 1.88
CA GLY A 114 -3.70 -7.72 1.32
C GLY A 114 -4.77 -8.80 1.36
N TRP A 115 -5.96 -8.43 0.93
CA TRP A 115 -7.14 -9.31 0.82
C TRP A 115 -7.57 -9.49 -0.63
N GLY A 116 -6.71 -9.16 -1.59
CA GLY A 116 -6.97 -9.39 -3.00
C GLY A 116 -7.28 -10.84 -3.31
N SER A 117 -7.81 -11.07 -4.52
CA SER A 117 -8.06 -12.40 -5.03
C SER A 117 -6.76 -13.22 -5.06
N LEU A 118 -6.88 -14.54 -4.97
CA LEU A 118 -5.72 -15.44 -5.07
C LEU A 118 -5.42 -15.87 -6.52
N GLN A 119 -6.34 -15.56 -7.44
CA GLN A 119 -6.29 -15.91 -8.85
C GLN A 119 -7.20 -14.97 -9.65
N PHE A 120 -6.94 -14.87 -10.95
CA PHE A 120 -7.81 -14.15 -11.88
C PHE A 120 -8.27 -15.05 -13.02
N PRO A 121 -9.60 -15.17 -13.27
CA PRO A 121 -10.69 -14.59 -12.48
C PRO A 121 -10.86 -15.29 -11.11
N GLY A 122 -11.29 -14.53 -10.09
CA GLY A 122 -11.49 -15.01 -8.73
C GLY A 122 -12.05 -13.93 -7.80
N THR A 123 -12.49 -14.34 -6.61
CA THR A 123 -13.00 -13.44 -5.56
C THR A 123 -11.92 -13.09 -4.55
N GLU A 124 -12.05 -11.92 -3.93
CA GLU A 124 -11.19 -11.45 -2.84
C GLU A 124 -11.17 -12.43 -1.66
N SER A 125 -10.04 -12.50 -0.98
CA SER A 125 -9.86 -13.35 0.20
C SER A 125 -10.52 -12.74 1.43
N ASN A 126 -11.23 -13.53 2.22
CA ASN A 126 -11.69 -13.07 3.53
C ASN A 126 -10.54 -12.95 4.54
N GLU A 127 -9.51 -13.79 4.42
CA GLU A 127 -8.36 -13.80 5.32
C GLU A 127 -7.19 -13.00 4.75
N LEU A 128 -6.49 -12.26 5.60
CA LEU A 128 -5.32 -11.46 5.21
C LEU A 128 -4.23 -12.38 4.68
N GLN A 129 -3.80 -12.10 3.46
CA GLN A 129 -2.70 -12.78 2.80
C GLN A 129 -1.40 -12.00 2.98
N GLN A 130 -0.29 -12.72 2.85
CA GLN A 130 1.04 -12.15 2.91
C GLN A 130 1.92 -12.81 1.86
N LEU A 131 2.69 -12.00 1.15
CA LEU A 131 3.67 -12.44 0.19
C LEU A 131 5.04 -11.83 0.48
N ASN A 132 6.08 -12.66 0.49
CA ASN A 132 7.45 -12.18 0.58
C ASN A 132 7.97 -11.91 -0.82
N LEU A 133 8.44 -10.69 -1.05
CA LEU A 133 8.86 -10.18 -2.35
C LEU A 133 10.28 -9.62 -2.26
N LYS A 134 10.79 -9.21 -3.42
CA LYS A 134 12.09 -8.56 -3.56
C LYS A 134 11.98 -7.43 -4.57
N THR A 135 12.57 -6.28 -4.26
CA THR A 135 12.59 -5.14 -5.19
C THR A 135 13.51 -5.44 -6.38
N VAL A 136 13.18 -4.86 -7.53
CA VAL A 136 14.03 -4.86 -8.74
C VAL A 136 14.30 -3.43 -9.19
N THR A 137 15.32 -3.24 -10.03
CA THR A 137 15.63 -1.90 -10.55
C THR A 137 14.51 -1.39 -11.44
N ASN A 138 14.33 -0.06 -11.49
CA ASN A 138 13.38 0.57 -12.40
C ASN A 138 13.68 0.23 -13.88
N THR A 139 14.96 0.12 -14.26
CA THR A 139 15.39 -0.27 -15.61
C THR A 139 15.00 -1.71 -15.95
N GLU A 140 15.22 -2.65 -15.04
CA GLU A 140 14.79 -4.05 -15.21
C GLU A 140 13.27 -4.14 -15.34
N CYS A 141 12.54 -3.47 -14.45
CA CYS A 141 11.08 -3.41 -14.48
C CYS A 141 10.56 -2.82 -15.80
N SER A 142 11.13 -1.69 -16.24
CA SER A 142 10.81 -1.02 -17.51
C SER A 142 11.05 -1.92 -18.72
N THR A 143 12.15 -2.69 -18.70
CA THR A 143 12.49 -3.63 -19.77
C THR A 143 11.48 -4.78 -19.85
N ILE A 144 11.12 -5.38 -18.71
CA ILE A 144 10.20 -6.53 -18.67
C ILE A 144 8.77 -6.10 -19.02
N LEU A 145 8.31 -4.96 -18.51
CA LEU A 145 6.96 -4.45 -18.74
C LEU A 145 6.80 -3.71 -20.07
N THR A 146 7.90 -3.36 -20.75
CA THR A 146 7.90 -2.44 -21.90
C THR A 146 7.15 -1.14 -21.57
N ASP A 147 7.44 -0.58 -20.40
CA ASP A 147 6.76 0.59 -19.82
C ASP A 147 7.78 1.60 -19.27
N ASN A 148 7.41 2.86 -19.11
CA ASN A 148 8.26 3.90 -18.55
C ASN A 148 8.17 3.92 -17.01
N ILE A 149 9.14 3.26 -16.35
CA ILE A 149 9.23 3.19 -14.89
C ILE A 149 10.21 4.25 -14.39
N ASP A 150 9.68 5.42 -14.02
CA ASP A 150 10.42 6.56 -13.49
C ASP A 150 10.67 6.47 -11.97
N GLU A 151 11.42 7.43 -11.41
CA GLU A 151 11.83 7.41 -10.01
C GLU A 151 10.66 7.46 -9.01
N THR A 152 9.47 7.88 -9.44
CA THR A 152 8.27 7.87 -8.57
C THR A 152 7.66 6.48 -8.41
N LYS A 153 8.21 5.47 -9.08
CA LYS A 153 7.76 4.07 -9.03
C LYS A 153 8.84 3.17 -8.44
N ILE A 154 8.39 2.11 -7.77
CA ILE A 154 9.21 1.01 -7.28
C ILE A 154 8.57 -0.30 -7.72
N CYS A 155 9.37 -1.27 -8.13
CA CYS A 155 8.85 -2.56 -8.62
C CYS A 155 9.34 -3.71 -7.76
N THR A 156 8.55 -4.79 -7.75
CA THR A 156 8.96 -6.07 -7.19
C THR A 156 8.83 -7.17 -8.23
N PHE A 157 9.77 -8.11 -8.19
CA PHE A 157 9.69 -9.32 -9.00
C PHE A 157 10.45 -10.45 -8.33
N THR A 158 9.84 -11.63 -8.27
CA THR A 158 10.48 -12.85 -7.71
C THR A 158 10.35 -14.02 -8.69
N LYS A 159 9.13 -14.51 -8.91
CA LYS A 159 8.81 -15.60 -9.84
C LYS A 159 7.32 -15.62 -10.17
N ALA A 160 6.93 -16.41 -11.18
CA ALA A 160 5.52 -16.69 -11.44
C ALA A 160 4.84 -17.36 -10.23
N GLY A 161 3.60 -16.99 -9.96
CA GLY A 161 2.81 -17.34 -8.80
C GLY A 161 2.95 -16.37 -7.62
N GLU A 162 3.83 -15.37 -7.70
CA GLU A 162 4.07 -14.39 -6.64
C GLU A 162 3.88 -12.98 -7.19
N GLY A 163 2.77 -12.33 -6.79
CA GLY A 163 2.53 -10.92 -7.09
C GLY A 163 1.21 -10.41 -6.53
N SER A 164 0.97 -9.11 -6.71
CA SER A 164 -0.30 -8.47 -6.36
C SER A 164 -1.44 -8.94 -7.28
N CYS A 165 -2.67 -8.92 -6.78
CA CYS A 165 -3.84 -9.34 -7.54
C CYS A 165 -4.98 -8.32 -7.40
N VAL A 166 -6.09 -8.60 -8.08
CA VAL A 166 -7.29 -7.76 -8.03
C VAL A 166 -7.76 -7.63 -6.58
N GLY A 167 -7.94 -6.41 -6.09
CA GLY A 167 -8.34 -6.12 -4.70
C GLY A 167 -7.20 -5.68 -3.79
N ASP A 168 -5.93 -5.92 -4.17
CA ASP A 168 -4.77 -5.42 -3.40
C ASP A 168 -4.43 -3.95 -3.68
N SER A 169 -5.12 -3.31 -4.62
CA SER A 169 -4.90 -1.91 -5.02
C SER A 169 -4.90 -0.96 -3.83
N GLY A 170 -3.77 -0.26 -3.66
CA GLY A 170 -3.53 0.64 -2.54
C GLY A 170 -3.01 -0.01 -1.25
N GLY A 171 -2.79 -1.31 -1.29
CA GLY A 171 -2.13 -2.05 -0.23
C GLY A 171 -0.68 -1.61 -0.04
N PRO A 172 -0.11 -1.85 1.15
CA PRO A 172 1.25 -1.46 1.49
C PRO A 172 2.29 -2.46 0.98
N LEU A 173 3.43 -1.95 0.50
CA LEU A 173 4.66 -2.70 0.36
C LEU A 173 5.65 -2.26 1.45
N VAL A 174 6.14 -3.20 2.25
CA VAL A 174 6.89 -2.90 3.49
C VAL A 174 8.25 -3.60 3.52
N ALA A 175 9.31 -2.85 3.83
CA ALA A 175 10.63 -3.34 4.21
C ALA A 175 11.07 -2.57 5.46
N ASP A 176 10.69 -3.06 6.65
CA ASP A 176 10.73 -2.40 7.97
C ASP A 176 9.87 -1.12 8.08
N LYS A 177 9.94 -0.26 7.07
CA LYS A 177 9.07 0.88 6.80
C LYS A 177 8.27 0.64 5.53
N GLN A 178 7.21 1.41 5.31
CA GLN A 178 6.48 1.36 4.06
C GLN A 178 7.28 2.02 2.94
N ILE A 179 7.59 1.24 1.91
CA ILE A 179 8.41 1.65 0.76
C ILE A 179 7.56 1.90 -0.50
N GLY A 180 6.37 1.28 -0.56
CA GLY A 180 5.51 1.36 -1.73
C GLY A 180 4.01 1.24 -1.42
N ILE A 181 3.21 1.57 -2.43
CA ILE A 181 1.75 1.45 -2.45
C ILE A 181 1.35 0.72 -3.74
N VAL A 182 0.59 -0.38 -3.66
CA VAL A 182 0.20 -1.19 -4.83
C VAL A 182 -0.54 -0.32 -5.85
N SER A 183 0.02 -0.17 -7.06
CA SER A 183 -0.55 0.69 -8.11
C SER A 183 -1.10 -0.11 -9.27
N TYR A 184 -0.23 -0.73 -10.06
CA TYR A 184 -0.64 -1.52 -11.22
C TYR A 184 0.31 -2.67 -11.50
N GLY A 185 -0.13 -3.58 -12.35
CA GLY A 185 0.63 -4.76 -12.73
C GLY A 185 -0.25 -5.70 -13.55
N ILE A 186 0.34 -6.79 -13.99
CA ILE A 186 -0.41 -7.90 -14.58
C ILE A 186 -0.92 -8.76 -13.42
N PRO A 187 -2.24 -8.93 -13.28
CA PRO A 187 -2.83 -9.40 -12.04
C PRO A 187 -2.40 -10.84 -11.69
N CYS A 188 -2.20 -11.05 -10.39
CA CYS A 188 -2.05 -12.35 -9.74
C CYS A 188 -0.76 -13.07 -10.12
N GLY A 189 0.32 -12.30 -10.26
CA GLY A 189 1.69 -12.79 -10.26
C GLY A 189 2.02 -13.76 -11.39
N ILE A 190 1.49 -13.56 -12.61
CA ILE A 190 1.68 -14.52 -13.73
C ILE A 190 3.08 -14.47 -14.38
N GLY A 191 4.11 -14.04 -13.64
CA GLY A 191 5.50 -13.99 -14.10
C GLY A 191 5.94 -12.62 -14.61
N TYR A 192 5.31 -11.54 -14.16
CA TYR A 192 5.70 -10.16 -14.45
C TYR A 192 5.90 -9.35 -13.16
N PRO A 193 6.72 -8.29 -13.18
CA PRO A 193 6.86 -7.37 -12.06
C PRO A 193 5.54 -6.67 -11.70
N ASP A 194 5.35 -6.41 -10.41
CA ASP A 194 4.32 -5.51 -9.90
C ASP A 194 4.89 -4.11 -9.71
N VAL A 195 4.08 -3.09 -10.00
CA VAL A 195 4.46 -1.68 -9.90
C VAL A 195 3.73 -1.00 -8.75
N PHE A 196 4.50 -0.29 -7.94
CA PHE A 196 4.05 0.41 -6.76
C PHE A 196 4.43 1.88 -6.85
N THR A 197 3.62 2.76 -6.28
CA THR A 197 4.00 4.15 -6.04
C THR A 197 5.10 4.18 -4.98
N ARG A 198 6.26 4.78 -5.29
CA ARG A 198 7.41 4.86 -4.39
C ARG A 198 7.16 5.91 -3.31
N VAL A 199 7.04 5.48 -2.05
CA VAL A 199 6.70 6.38 -0.93
C VAL A 199 7.70 7.52 -0.76
N SER A 200 9.01 7.23 -0.85
CA SER A 200 10.05 8.24 -0.65
C SER A 200 10.04 9.37 -1.69
N ALA A 201 9.51 9.13 -2.90
CA ALA A 201 9.35 10.15 -3.93
C ALA A 201 8.27 11.19 -3.56
N TYR A 202 7.35 10.85 -2.66
CA TYR A 202 6.23 11.72 -2.26
C TYR A 202 6.35 12.25 -0.83
N LYS A 203 7.51 12.13 -0.18
CA LYS A 203 7.69 12.53 1.24
C LYS A 203 7.22 13.97 1.49
N ASP A 204 7.62 14.92 0.66
CA ASP A 204 7.29 16.33 0.86
C ASP A 204 5.79 16.58 0.66
N TRP A 205 5.19 15.95 -0.35
CA TRP A 205 3.75 16.02 -0.58
C TRP A 205 2.96 15.42 0.59
N ILE A 206 3.41 14.28 1.12
CA ILE A 206 2.78 13.62 2.27
C ILE A 206 2.85 14.53 3.51
N GLU A 207 4.01 15.08 3.82
CA GLU A 207 4.22 15.96 4.97
C GLU A 207 3.36 17.23 4.89
N GLN A 208 3.17 17.80 3.70
CA GLN A 208 2.33 18.99 3.49
C GLN A 208 0.83 18.70 3.63
N ASN A 209 0.39 17.46 3.37
CA ASN A 209 -1.02 17.11 3.25
C ASN A 209 -1.56 16.23 4.39
N ARG A 210 -0.72 15.83 5.36
CA ARG A 210 -1.12 14.95 6.49
C ARG A 210 -1.82 15.66 7.65
N HIS A 211 -2.07 16.96 7.57
CA HIS A 211 -2.67 17.79 8.64
C HIS A 211 -4.10 18.24 8.29
#